data_AF-A0A836X723-F1
#
_entry.id   AF-A0A836X723-F1
#
_cell.length_a   1.000
_cell.length_b   1.000
_cell.length_c   1.000
_cell.angle_alpha   90.00
_cell.angle_beta   90.00
_cell.angle_gamma   90.00
#
_symmetry.space_group_name_H-M   'P 1'
#
loop_
_entity.id
_entity.type
_entity.pdbx_description
1 polymer ?
#
loop_
_entity_poly.entity_id
_entity_poly.type
_entity_poly.pdbx_seq_one_letter_code
_entity_poly.pdbx_strand_id
1 'polypeptide(L)'
;MFEKTNLIGYAQLMRLILSSILILFVSCLAAETVYKTVDEDGNIIFTDKPSETAEEIRIDELQTIDNPNPAKYKASPKPKNIFKYESLTVTKPEGGAGIRSNSGDVSIVVSLEPGLRSSDKIILLMDGKEIGSGYSISLQNVGRGTHSISASVVDGNGKTMISTSSSFSILRASK
;
A
#
# COMPACT_ATOMS: atom_id res chain seq x y z
N MET A 1 43.03 3.77 78.88
CA MET A 1 42.68 4.79 77.88
C MET A 1 42.73 4.07 76.54
N PHE A 2 41.59 3.52 76.09
CA PHE A 2 41.54 2.61 74.94
C PHE A 2 41.21 3.37 73.65
N GLU A 3 42.10 3.20 72.68
CA GLU A 3 42.14 3.77 71.33
C GLU A 3 41.05 3.11 70.44
N LYS A 4 40.23 3.92 69.76
CA LYS A 4 39.22 3.42 68.80
C LYS A 4 39.81 3.41 67.39
N THR A 5 40.17 2.22 66.90
CA THR A 5 40.48 2.00 65.49
C THR A 5 39.20 1.83 64.67
N ASN A 6 38.86 2.80 63.83
CA ASN A 6 37.76 2.70 62.85
C ASN A 6 38.24 1.89 61.64
N LEU A 7 37.87 0.60 61.57
CA LEU A 7 38.06 -0.22 60.37
C LEU A 7 36.93 0.07 59.37
N ILE A 8 37.24 0.83 58.31
CA ILE A 8 36.30 1.11 57.21
C ILE A 8 36.22 -0.14 56.31
N GLY A 9 35.01 -0.66 56.11
CA GLY A 9 34.78 -1.87 55.32
C GLY A 9 35.08 -1.69 53.83
N TYR A 10 35.61 -2.73 53.18
CA TYR A 10 36.03 -2.74 51.78
C TYR A 10 34.96 -2.26 50.78
N ALA A 11 33.67 -2.48 51.05
CA ALA A 11 32.58 -2.01 50.21
C ALA A 11 32.42 -0.47 50.21
N GLN A 12 32.71 0.18 51.35
CA GLN A 12 32.71 1.65 51.45
C GLN A 12 33.94 2.24 50.74
N LEU A 13 35.09 1.57 50.84
CA LEU A 13 36.31 1.94 50.11
C LEU A 13 36.10 1.86 48.59
N MET A 14 35.52 0.76 48.08
CA MET A 14 35.25 0.62 46.64
C MET A 14 34.26 1.65 46.11
N ARG A 15 33.24 2.03 46.89
CA ARG A 15 32.27 3.05 46.48
C ARG A 15 32.89 4.44 46.39
N LEU A 16 33.79 4.80 47.31
CA LEU A 16 34.54 6.06 47.28
C LEU A 16 35.47 6.13 46.06
N ILE A 17 36.18 5.04 45.76
CA ILE A 17 37.07 4.96 44.58
C ILE A 17 36.27 5.14 43.28
N LEU A 18 35.11 4.48 43.16
CA LEU A 18 34.27 4.58 41.97
C LEU A 18 33.71 6.01 41.78
N SER A 19 33.32 6.69 42.86
CA SER A 19 32.87 8.09 42.79
C SER A 19 33.99 9.07 42.42
N SER A 20 35.22 8.82 42.90
CA SER A 20 36.37 9.65 42.55
C SER A 20 36.76 9.53 41.07
N ILE A 21 36.69 8.32 40.51
CA ILE A 21 36.93 8.09 39.07
C ILE A 21 35.88 8.78 38.21
N LEU A 22 34.62 8.79 38.62
CA LEU A 22 33.53 9.43 37.87
C LEU A 22 33.67 10.96 37.85
N ILE A 23 34.14 11.57 38.94
CA ILE A 23 34.37 13.02 39.03
C ILE A 23 35.56 13.45 38.16
N LEU A 24 36.58 12.60 38.00
CA LEU A 24 37.74 12.87 37.16
C LEU A 24 37.40 12.92 35.65
N PHE A 25 36.36 12.20 35.22
CA PHE A 25 35.95 12.15 33.81
C PHE A 25 35.14 13.37 33.33
N VAL A 26 34.60 14.18 34.25
CA VAL A 26 33.74 15.34 33.90
C VAL A 26 34.56 16.60 33.56
N SER A 27 35.87 16.62 33.81
CA SER A 27 36.70 17.84 33.70
C SER A 27 37.10 18.24 32.27
N CYS A 28 36.66 17.53 31.23
CA CYS A 28 37.09 17.81 29.85
C CYS A 28 35.95 18.43 29.02
N LEU A 29 35.60 19.68 29.33
CA LEU A 29 34.95 20.58 28.37
C LEU A 29 35.82 21.85 28.27
N ALA A 30 36.88 21.78 27.48
CA ALA A 30 37.62 22.95 27.05
C ALA A 30 37.02 23.42 25.72
N ALA A 31 36.38 24.60 25.75
CA ALA A 31 35.92 25.30 24.55
C ALA A 31 37.12 25.93 23.84
N GLU A 32 37.37 25.54 22.59
CA GLU A 32 38.47 26.03 21.77
C GLU A 32 38.03 27.30 21.01
N THR A 33 38.67 28.44 21.29
CA THR A 33 38.46 29.71 20.59
C THR A 33 39.73 30.08 19.82
N VAL A 34 39.62 30.28 18.49
CA VAL A 34 40.73 30.63 17.57
C VAL A 34 40.73 32.14 17.30
N TYR A 35 41.91 32.78 17.29
CA TYR A 35 42.10 34.21 17.00
C TYR A 35 42.97 34.45 15.76
N LYS A 36 42.75 35.57 15.06
CA LYS A 36 43.46 35.98 13.83
C LYS A 36 43.96 37.43 13.97
N THR A 37 45.20 37.70 13.53
CA THR A 37 45.77 39.07 13.43
C THR A 37 46.43 39.28 12.06
N VAL A 38 46.67 40.54 11.66
CA VAL A 38 47.22 40.97 10.35
C VAL A 38 48.38 41.97 10.59
N ASP A 39 49.36 42.07 9.69
CA ASP A 39 50.61 42.83 9.84
C ASP A 39 50.72 44.07 8.90
N GLU A 40 51.76 44.90 9.14
CA GLU A 40 52.04 46.23 8.55
C GLU A 40 52.14 46.31 7.02
N ASP A 41 52.28 45.19 6.31
CA ASP A 41 52.38 45.16 4.84
C ASP A 41 51.14 44.55 4.15
N GLY A 42 50.03 44.37 4.88
CA GLY A 42 48.73 43.98 4.33
C GLY A 42 48.63 42.51 3.88
N ASN A 43 49.59 41.66 4.28
CA ASN A 43 49.56 40.21 4.02
C ASN A 43 48.98 39.44 5.22
N ILE A 44 48.11 38.46 4.94
CA ILE A 44 47.49 37.62 5.97
C ILE A 44 48.46 36.47 6.33
N ILE A 45 49.23 36.65 7.40
CA ILE A 45 50.08 35.59 7.97
C ILE A 45 49.36 35.01 9.20
N PHE A 46 49.14 33.70 9.21
CA PHE A 46 48.73 32.98 10.41
C PHE A 46 49.98 32.68 11.25
N THR A 47 50.12 33.35 12.39
CA THR A 47 51.29 33.23 13.27
C THR A 47 50.87 33.31 14.73
N ASP A 48 51.52 32.53 15.60
CA ASP A 48 51.26 32.49 17.05
C ASP A 48 51.91 33.66 17.83
N LYS A 49 52.24 34.78 17.16
CA LYS A 49 52.76 36.00 17.81
C LYS A 49 52.24 37.29 17.14
N PRO A 50 51.90 38.34 17.91
CA PRO A 50 51.14 39.50 17.41
C PRO A 50 52.00 40.55 16.68
N SER A 51 51.40 41.29 15.75
CA SER A 51 51.94 42.47 15.04
C SER A 51 50.88 43.58 14.93
N GLU A 52 51.30 44.85 14.86
CA GLU A 52 50.59 46.06 15.32
C GLU A 52 49.62 46.77 14.36
N THR A 53 49.29 46.25 13.17
CA THR A 53 48.60 47.06 12.12
C THR A 53 47.64 46.29 11.23
N ALA A 54 46.79 45.51 11.88
CA ALA A 54 45.60 44.98 11.23
C ALA A 54 44.48 46.03 11.20
N GLU A 55 44.09 46.54 10.02
CA GLU A 55 42.77 47.17 9.86
C GLU A 55 41.70 46.09 9.64
N GLU A 56 40.72 46.08 10.55
CA GLU A 56 39.62 45.13 10.61
C GLU A 56 38.57 45.43 9.53
N ILE A 57 38.56 44.67 8.44
CA ILE A 57 37.47 44.73 7.46
C ILE A 57 36.31 43.87 7.97
N ARG A 58 35.27 44.53 8.48
CA ARG A 58 33.98 43.92 8.85
C ARG A 58 33.19 43.62 7.58
N ILE A 59 32.94 42.35 7.31
CA ILE A 59 32.03 41.92 6.25
C ILE A 59 30.62 41.94 6.85
N ASP A 60 29.75 42.80 6.35
CA ASP A 60 28.34 42.81 6.73
C ASP A 60 27.65 41.51 6.30
N GLU A 61 26.87 40.93 7.20
CA GLU A 61 26.16 39.68 6.97
C GLU A 61 25.15 39.82 5.82
N LEU A 62 25.17 38.85 4.89
CA LEU A 62 24.20 38.78 3.81
C LEU A 62 22.79 38.62 4.39
N GLN A 63 21.85 39.44 3.89
CA GLN A 63 20.43 39.33 4.24
C GLN A 63 19.87 38.00 3.68
N THR A 64 19.74 36.99 4.54
CA THR A 64 19.02 35.75 4.23
C THR A 64 17.55 35.88 4.59
N ILE A 65 16.67 35.62 3.62
CA ILE A 65 15.24 35.37 3.87
C ILE A 65 15.07 33.88 4.14
N ASP A 66 14.57 33.53 5.33
CA ASP A 66 14.16 32.18 5.62
C ASP A 66 12.96 31.80 4.76
N ASN A 67 13.15 30.79 3.90
CA ASN A 67 12.09 30.26 3.07
C ASN A 67 11.04 29.56 3.97
N PRO A 68 9.81 30.09 4.09
CA PRO A 68 8.83 29.53 5.00
C PRO A 68 8.25 28.27 4.36
N ASN A 69 8.88 27.14 4.65
CA ASN A 69 8.33 25.79 4.50
C ASN A 69 7.99 25.37 3.05
N PRO A 70 8.81 24.54 2.38
CA PRO A 70 8.40 23.92 1.13
C PRO A 70 7.17 23.05 1.42
N ALA A 71 6.04 23.39 0.80
CA ALA A 71 4.80 22.64 0.95
C ALA A 71 5.08 21.15 0.73
N LYS A 72 4.83 20.32 1.75
CA LYS A 72 4.98 18.87 1.63
C LYS A 72 4.02 18.38 0.55
N TYR A 73 4.57 18.00 -0.59
CA TYR A 73 3.81 17.40 -1.68
C TYR A 73 3.20 16.08 -1.17
N LYS A 74 1.90 16.10 -0.86
CA LYS A 74 1.13 14.88 -0.65
C LYS A 74 0.80 14.31 -2.02
N ALA A 75 1.47 13.21 -2.37
CA ALA A 75 1.11 12.46 -3.56
C ALA A 75 -0.35 12.00 -3.42
N SER A 76 -1.22 12.46 -4.33
CA SER A 76 -2.57 11.91 -4.44
C SER A 76 -2.46 10.41 -4.73
N PRO A 77 -3.24 9.55 -4.05
CA PRO A 77 -3.25 8.13 -4.35
C PRO A 77 -3.58 7.92 -5.82
N LYS A 78 -2.71 7.24 -6.56
CA LYS A 78 -3.03 6.85 -7.94
C LYS A 78 -4.29 5.97 -7.91
N PRO A 79 -5.25 6.19 -8.82
CA PRO A 79 -6.44 5.35 -8.89
C PRO A 79 -6.01 3.90 -9.08
N LYS A 80 -6.43 3.04 -8.14
CA LYS A 80 -6.20 1.60 -8.24
C LYS A 80 -7.11 1.09 -9.35
N ASN A 81 -6.53 0.61 -10.44
CA ASN A 81 -7.32 0.02 -11.53
C ASN A 81 -7.92 -1.30 -11.02
N ILE A 82 -9.22 -1.29 -10.74
CA ILE A 82 -9.95 -2.48 -10.28
C ILE A 82 -10.40 -3.23 -11.53
N PHE A 83 -9.92 -4.47 -11.67
CA PHE A 83 -10.39 -5.35 -12.73
C PHE A 83 -11.92 -5.51 -12.65
N LYS A 84 -12.59 -5.36 -13.78
CA LYS A 84 -14.03 -5.56 -13.93
C LYS A 84 -14.30 -6.30 -15.24
N TYR A 85 -15.36 -7.11 -15.23
CA TYR A 85 -15.93 -7.62 -16.46
C TYR A 85 -16.74 -6.51 -17.13
N GLU A 86 -16.64 -6.42 -18.45
CA GLU A 86 -17.30 -5.39 -19.26
C GLU A 86 -18.64 -5.88 -19.80
N SER A 87 -18.71 -7.14 -20.24
CA SER A 87 -19.93 -7.70 -20.79
C SER A 87 -20.11 -9.17 -20.41
N LEU A 88 -21.36 -9.56 -20.15
CA LEU A 88 -21.80 -10.95 -20.04
C LEU A 88 -23.13 -11.07 -20.78
N THR A 89 -23.21 -11.98 -21.75
CA THR A 89 -24.39 -12.15 -22.60
C THR A 89 -24.73 -13.62 -22.79
N VAL A 90 -26.02 -13.94 -22.86
CA VAL A 90 -26.49 -15.26 -23.30
C VAL A 90 -26.56 -15.24 -24.82
N THR A 91 -25.68 -15.99 -25.48
CA THR A 91 -25.60 -16.03 -26.95
C THR A 91 -26.47 -17.14 -27.54
N LYS A 92 -26.72 -18.21 -26.79
CA LYS A 92 -27.70 -19.24 -27.14
C LYS A 92 -28.48 -19.70 -25.91
N PRO A 93 -29.78 -19.97 -26.06
CA PRO A 93 -30.63 -19.50 -27.15
C PRO A 93 -30.71 -17.96 -27.20
N GLU A 94 -31.09 -17.41 -28.36
CA GLU A 94 -31.36 -15.99 -28.49
C GLU A 94 -32.54 -15.58 -27.59
N GLY A 95 -32.53 -14.36 -27.08
CA GLY A 95 -33.60 -13.84 -26.23
C GLY A 95 -34.96 -13.91 -26.91
N GLY A 96 -35.93 -14.56 -26.26
CA GLY A 96 -37.27 -14.78 -26.77
C GLY A 96 -37.40 -15.91 -27.80
N ALA A 97 -36.33 -16.67 -28.08
CA ALA A 97 -36.37 -17.71 -29.12
C ALA A 97 -37.35 -18.84 -28.79
N GLY A 98 -38.06 -19.32 -29.81
CA GLY A 98 -38.90 -20.53 -29.75
C GLY A 98 -38.17 -21.76 -30.25
N ILE A 99 -37.82 -22.68 -29.36
CA ILE A 99 -37.11 -23.93 -29.68
C ILE A 99 -38.14 -25.06 -29.85
N ARG A 100 -38.22 -25.64 -31.05
CA ARG A 100 -39.02 -26.86 -31.28
C ARG A 100 -38.20 -28.09 -30.91
N SER A 101 -38.52 -28.72 -29.79
CA SER A 101 -37.88 -29.96 -29.35
C SER A 101 -38.86 -30.84 -28.59
N ASN A 102 -39.15 -32.02 -29.13
CA ASN A 102 -40.01 -32.99 -28.45
C ASN A 102 -39.33 -33.56 -27.19
N SER A 103 -38.03 -33.80 -27.25
CA SER A 103 -37.20 -34.26 -26.13
C SER A 103 -36.82 -33.15 -25.14
N GLY A 104 -37.06 -31.87 -25.48
CA GLY A 104 -36.67 -30.74 -24.63
C GLY A 104 -35.16 -30.50 -24.59
N ASP A 105 -34.47 -30.78 -25.69
CA ASP A 105 -33.04 -30.57 -25.84
C ASP A 105 -32.73 -29.09 -26.09
N VAL A 106 -31.89 -28.50 -25.25
CA VAL A 106 -31.50 -27.09 -25.32
C VAL A 106 -30.03 -26.93 -24.98
N SER A 107 -29.32 -26.14 -25.78
CA SER A 107 -27.94 -25.72 -25.49
C SER A 107 -27.94 -24.26 -25.07
N ILE A 108 -27.41 -24.01 -23.87
CA ILE A 108 -27.22 -22.67 -23.33
C ILE A 108 -25.75 -22.32 -23.49
N VAL A 109 -25.48 -21.16 -24.07
CA VAL A 109 -24.12 -20.65 -24.29
C VAL A 109 -24.09 -19.18 -23.88
N VAL A 110 -23.02 -18.79 -23.19
CA VAL A 110 -22.76 -17.43 -22.77
C VAL A 110 -21.43 -16.93 -23.30
N SER A 111 -21.33 -15.62 -23.49
CA SER A 111 -20.09 -14.91 -23.82
C SER A 111 -19.76 -13.92 -22.71
N LEU A 112 -18.47 -13.84 -22.34
CA LEU A 112 -17.95 -13.00 -21.27
C LEU A 112 -16.71 -12.26 -21.77
N GLU A 113 -16.65 -10.95 -21.53
CA GLU A 113 -15.51 -10.11 -21.88
C GLU A 113 -15.16 -9.17 -20.72
N PRO A 114 -13.87 -9.05 -20.32
CA PRO A 114 -12.74 -9.92 -20.69
C PRO A 114 -12.94 -11.38 -20.24
N GLY A 115 -12.08 -12.30 -20.69
CA GLY A 115 -12.17 -13.72 -20.34
C GLY A 115 -12.19 -13.98 -18.82
N LEU A 116 -12.79 -15.11 -18.42
CA LEU A 116 -12.97 -15.48 -17.01
C LEU A 116 -11.62 -15.60 -16.30
N ARG A 117 -11.47 -14.92 -15.15
CA ARG A 117 -10.29 -15.06 -14.30
C ARG A 117 -10.31 -16.41 -13.58
N SER A 118 -9.13 -16.97 -13.33
CA SER A 118 -8.98 -18.30 -12.70
C SER A 118 -9.61 -18.42 -11.30
N SER A 119 -9.79 -17.31 -10.58
CA SER A 119 -10.44 -17.27 -9.27
C SER A 119 -11.97 -17.21 -9.33
N ASP A 120 -12.52 -16.92 -10.50
CA ASP A 120 -13.93 -16.59 -10.68
C ASP A 120 -14.64 -17.73 -11.40
N LYS A 121 -15.97 -17.79 -11.27
CA LYS A 121 -16.80 -18.85 -11.87
C LYS A 121 -18.03 -18.25 -12.53
N ILE A 122 -18.45 -18.83 -13.66
CA ILE A 122 -19.75 -18.53 -14.26
C ILE A 122 -20.75 -19.54 -13.70
N ILE A 123 -21.82 -19.06 -13.07
CA ILE A 123 -22.95 -19.88 -12.61
C ILE A 123 -24.12 -19.65 -13.55
N LEU A 124 -24.73 -20.75 -13.99
CA LEU A 124 -25.88 -20.78 -14.88
C LEU A 124 -27.10 -21.27 -14.10
N LEU A 125 -28.19 -20.53 -14.20
CA LEU A 125 -29.47 -20.86 -13.59
C LEU A 125 -30.57 -20.93 -14.66
N MET A 126 -31.49 -21.86 -14.50
CA MET A 126 -32.76 -21.92 -15.22
C MET A 126 -33.90 -21.84 -14.23
N ASP A 127 -34.82 -20.90 -14.43
CA ASP A 127 -35.98 -20.67 -13.56
C ASP A 127 -35.61 -20.52 -12.07
N GLY A 128 -34.45 -19.89 -11.81
CA GLY A 128 -33.91 -19.68 -10.46
C GLY A 128 -33.19 -20.88 -9.85
N LYS A 129 -33.10 -22.02 -10.55
CA LYS A 129 -32.34 -23.20 -10.11
C LYS A 129 -31.00 -23.28 -10.83
N GLU A 130 -29.92 -23.51 -10.09
CA GLU A 130 -28.60 -23.76 -10.67
C GLU A 130 -28.63 -25.04 -11.52
N ILE A 131 -28.24 -24.88 -12.80
CA ILE A 131 -28.13 -25.99 -13.76
C ILE A 131 -26.67 -26.40 -13.96
N GLY A 132 -25.72 -25.52 -13.64
CA GLY A 132 -24.30 -25.82 -13.69
C GLY A 132 -23.44 -24.56 -13.78
N SER A 133 -22.20 -24.75 -14.19
CA SER A 133 -21.20 -23.67 -14.32
C SER A 133 -20.41 -23.77 -15.62
N GLY A 134 -19.90 -22.63 -16.07
CA GLY A 134 -19.09 -22.51 -17.29
C GLY A 134 -19.75 -21.71 -18.41
N TYR A 135 -19.10 -21.72 -19.58
CA TYR A 135 -19.53 -20.96 -20.76
C TYR A 135 -20.71 -21.59 -21.50
N SER A 136 -20.96 -22.87 -21.28
CA SER A 136 -22.02 -23.59 -21.99
C SER A 136 -22.47 -24.81 -21.22
N ILE A 137 -23.75 -25.15 -21.38
CA ILE A 137 -24.32 -26.39 -20.87
C ILE A 137 -25.40 -26.89 -21.82
N SER A 138 -25.52 -28.20 -21.95
CA SER A 138 -26.59 -28.84 -22.71
C SER A 138 -27.54 -29.52 -21.74
N LEU A 139 -28.83 -29.27 -21.93
CA LEU A 139 -29.91 -29.81 -21.12
C LEU A 139 -30.80 -30.68 -22.00
N GLN A 140 -31.39 -31.69 -21.38
CA GLN A 140 -32.38 -32.58 -21.98
C GLN A 140 -33.61 -32.61 -21.08
N ASN A 141 -34.74 -33.03 -21.63
CA ASN A 141 -36.01 -33.14 -20.90
C ASN A 141 -36.49 -31.82 -20.29
N VAL A 142 -36.10 -30.68 -20.85
CA VAL A 142 -36.63 -29.38 -20.41
C VAL A 142 -38.14 -29.34 -20.72
N GLY A 143 -38.91 -28.73 -19.80
CA GLY A 143 -40.36 -28.61 -19.92
C GLY A 143 -40.79 -27.84 -21.17
N ARG A 144 -42.05 -27.99 -21.57
CA ARG A 144 -42.62 -27.07 -22.57
C ARG A 144 -42.96 -25.74 -21.91
N GLY A 145 -42.96 -24.66 -22.69
CA GLY A 145 -43.31 -23.32 -22.20
C GLY A 145 -42.09 -22.40 -22.13
N THR A 146 -42.26 -21.24 -21.51
CA THR A 146 -41.21 -20.23 -21.37
C THR A 146 -40.35 -20.51 -20.15
N HIS A 147 -39.03 -20.47 -20.35
CA HIS A 147 -38.01 -20.63 -19.34
C HIS A 147 -37.13 -19.39 -19.28
N SER A 148 -36.71 -19.02 -18.08
CA SER A 148 -35.75 -17.95 -17.84
C SER A 148 -34.35 -18.53 -17.64
N ILE A 149 -33.35 -17.95 -18.29
CA ILE A 149 -31.94 -18.24 -18.10
C ILE A 149 -31.31 -17.05 -17.40
N SER A 150 -30.55 -17.31 -16.35
CA SER A 150 -29.68 -16.32 -15.72
C SER A 150 -28.24 -16.83 -15.70
N ALA A 151 -27.30 -15.95 -16.02
CA ALA A 151 -25.88 -16.25 -15.92
C ALA A 151 -25.21 -15.18 -15.08
N SER A 152 -24.34 -15.59 -14.16
CA SER A 152 -23.65 -14.71 -13.23
C SER A 152 -22.19 -15.10 -13.10
N VAL A 153 -21.29 -14.13 -13.14
CA VAL A 153 -19.90 -14.34 -12.74
C VAL A 153 -19.78 -14.07 -11.26
N VAL A 154 -19.27 -15.03 -10.50
CA VAL A 154 -19.00 -14.92 -9.06
C VAL A 154 -17.48 -14.97 -8.83
N ASP A 155 -16.99 -14.14 -7.92
CA ASP A 155 -15.58 -14.16 -7.52
C ASP A 155 -15.27 -15.32 -6.56
N GLY A 156 -13.99 -15.46 -6.19
CA GLY A 156 -13.54 -16.49 -5.24
C GLY A 156 -14.15 -16.37 -3.82
N ASN A 157 -14.80 -15.24 -3.49
CA ASN A 157 -15.51 -15.01 -2.24
C ASN A 157 -17.03 -15.22 -2.38
N GLY A 158 -17.50 -15.63 -3.56
CA GLY A 158 -18.93 -15.81 -3.86
C GLY A 158 -19.69 -14.52 -4.18
N LYS A 159 -19.01 -13.39 -4.37
CA LYS A 159 -19.64 -12.12 -4.74
C LYS A 159 -19.91 -12.10 -6.25
N THR A 160 -21.15 -11.79 -6.64
CA THR A 160 -21.50 -11.56 -8.04
C THR A 160 -20.83 -10.29 -8.57
N MET A 161 -20.09 -10.45 -9.67
CA MET A 161 -19.33 -9.39 -10.34
C MET A 161 -20.10 -8.78 -11.52
N ILE A 162 -20.78 -9.63 -12.29
CA ILE A 162 -21.68 -9.25 -13.39
C ILE A 162 -22.72 -10.35 -13.57
N SER A 163 -23.91 -9.99 -14.03
CA SER A 163 -25.00 -10.93 -14.30
C SER A 163 -25.80 -10.52 -15.51
N THR A 164 -26.43 -11.48 -16.17
CA THR A 164 -27.34 -11.26 -17.29
C THR A 164 -28.51 -12.25 -17.22
N SER A 165 -29.62 -11.91 -17.86
CA SER A 165 -30.79 -12.78 -17.94
C SER A 165 -31.38 -12.73 -19.35
N SER A 166 -31.90 -13.86 -19.79
CA SER A 166 -32.60 -14.03 -21.06
C SER A 166 -33.76 -15.01 -20.87
N SER A 167 -34.65 -15.11 -21.83
CA SER A 167 -35.73 -16.10 -21.81
C SER A 167 -35.84 -16.80 -23.16
N PHE A 168 -36.41 -18.00 -23.16
CA PHE A 168 -36.71 -18.75 -24.38
C PHE A 168 -37.94 -19.62 -24.14
N SER A 169 -38.54 -20.13 -25.19
CA SER A 169 -39.72 -20.98 -25.12
C SER A 169 -39.48 -22.34 -25.78
N ILE A 170 -39.86 -23.43 -25.13
CA ILE A 170 -39.87 -24.77 -25.73
C ILE A 170 -41.25 -25.09 -26.27
N LEU A 171 -41.28 -25.51 -27.52
CA LEU A 171 -42.46 -25.95 -28.26
C LEU A 171 -42.37 -27.47 -28.50
N ARG A 172 -43.43 -28.19 -28.13
CA ARG A 172 -43.60 -29.62 -28.43
C ARG A 172 -44.72 -29.79 -29.45
N ALA A 173 -44.53 -30.72 -30.40
CA ALA A 173 -45.61 -31.10 -31.30
C ALA A 173 -46.67 -31.88 -30.50
N SER A 174 -47.94 -31.49 -30.64
CA SER A 174 -49.06 -32.36 -30.27
C SER A 174 -49.16 -33.44 -31.33
N LYS A 175 -49.23 -34.71 -30.91
CA LYS A 175 -49.62 -35.81 -31.80
C LYS A 175 -51.13 -36.00 -31.72
#